data_AF-A0A7S2IM25-F1
#
_entry.id   AF-A0A7S2IM25-F1
#
_cell.length_a   1.000
_cell.length_b   1.000
_cell.length_c   1.000
_cell.angle_alpha   90.00
_cell.angle_beta   90.00
_cell.angle_gamma   90.00
#
_symmetry.space_group_name_H-M   'P 1'
#
loop_
_entity.id
_entity.type
_entity.pdbx_description
1 polymer ?
#
loop_
_entity_poly.entity_id
_entity_poly.type
_entity_poly.pdbx_seq_one_letter_code
_entity_poly.pdbx_strand_id
1 'polypeptide(L)'
;DGAIEMSKADRHLAMEKKQRRKQESACDLLELMLEIDSDGSGCICSAEFMVAIERQDVQDFLEALEISTGQACALWEVLDTNGDGRVDLLEFVDGMTLLQGEAKAADIQVLLLYVRKLTDMFYAQVAAAEKVSLLSMPPPIEER
;
A
#
# COMPACT_ATOMS: atom_id res chain seq x y z
N ASP A 1 -17.90 34.09 -22.45
CA ASP A 1 -16.46 33.75 -22.46
C ASP A 1 -15.76 33.85 -21.11
N GLY A 2 -15.99 34.88 -20.28
CA GLY A 2 -15.31 34.99 -18.96
C GLY A 2 -15.52 33.83 -17.97
N ALA A 3 -16.68 33.16 -17.98
CA ALA A 3 -16.95 32.04 -17.06
C ALA A 3 -16.14 30.75 -17.40
N ILE A 4 -15.82 30.53 -18.68
CA ILE A 4 -15.00 29.38 -19.11
C ILE A 4 -13.53 29.63 -18.79
N GLU A 5 -13.10 30.90 -18.86
CA GLU A 5 -11.72 31.31 -18.58
C GLU A 5 -11.40 31.26 -17.07
N MET A 6 -12.32 31.72 -16.22
CA MET A 6 -12.23 31.57 -14.75
C MET A 6 -12.14 30.11 -14.32
N SER A 7 -12.97 29.22 -14.89
CA SER A 7 -12.96 27.80 -14.54
C SER A 7 -11.65 27.09 -14.92
N LYS A 8 -10.97 27.55 -15.98
CA LYS A 8 -9.64 27.05 -16.36
C LYS A 8 -8.55 27.55 -15.41
N ALA A 9 -8.59 28.83 -15.04
CA ALA A 9 -7.66 29.42 -14.08
C ALA A 9 -7.77 28.74 -12.71
N ASP A 10 -8.99 28.54 -12.20
CA ASP A 10 -9.23 27.87 -10.91
C ASP A 10 -8.72 26.43 -10.91
N ARG A 11 -8.94 25.69 -12.01
CA ARG A 11 -8.40 24.33 -12.16
C ARG A 11 -6.87 24.32 -12.17
N HIS A 12 -6.25 25.28 -12.86
CA HIS A 12 -4.79 25.36 -12.93
C HIS A 12 -4.19 25.65 -11.54
N LEU A 13 -4.73 26.64 -10.83
CA LEU A 13 -4.33 26.97 -9.46
C LEU A 13 -4.51 25.77 -8.49
N ALA A 14 -5.60 25.01 -8.63
CA ALA A 14 -5.82 23.81 -7.84
C ALA A 14 -4.79 22.70 -8.14
N MET A 15 -4.41 22.51 -9.40
CA MET A 15 -3.36 21.54 -9.79
C MET A 15 -2.00 21.96 -9.24
N GLU A 16 -1.61 23.23 -9.38
CA GLU A 16 -0.34 23.76 -8.86
C GLU A 16 -0.26 23.61 -7.34
N LYS A 17 -1.32 23.95 -6.62
CA LYS A 17 -1.38 23.80 -5.16
C LYS A 17 -1.23 22.33 -4.74
N LYS A 18 -1.84 21.40 -5.49
CA LYS A 18 -1.73 19.96 -5.23
C LYS A 18 -0.31 19.45 -5.51
N GLN A 19 0.31 19.91 -6.60
CA GLN A 19 1.68 19.55 -6.95
C GLN A 19 2.68 20.04 -5.89
N ARG A 20 2.51 21.28 -5.41
CA ARG A 20 3.37 21.84 -4.36
C ARG A 20 3.28 21.05 -3.07
N ARG A 21 2.06 20.69 -2.63
CA ARG A 21 1.87 19.83 -1.44
C ARG A 21 2.56 18.48 -1.57
N LYS A 22 2.51 17.86 -2.75
CA LYS A 22 3.23 16.61 -3.01
C LYS A 22 4.75 16.77 -2.88
N GLN A 23 5.30 17.89 -3.37
CA GLN A 23 6.73 18.17 -3.26
C GLN A 23 7.16 18.45 -1.82
N GLU A 24 6.40 19.27 -1.09
CA GLU A 24 6.62 19.54 0.33
C GLU A 24 6.61 18.24 1.14
N SER A 25 5.57 17.41 0.95
CA SER A 25 5.46 16.12 1.62
C SER A 25 6.61 15.15 1.30
N ALA A 26 7.18 15.20 0.09
CA ALA A 26 8.32 14.36 -0.27
C ALA A 26 9.61 14.79 0.44
N CYS A 27 9.82 16.10 0.61
CA CYS A 27 10.94 16.61 1.41
C CYS A 27 10.79 16.20 2.88
N ASP A 28 9.58 16.31 3.44
CA ASP A 28 9.29 15.91 4.81
C ASP A 28 9.58 14.41 5.02
N LEU A 29 9.17 13.55 4.08
CA LEU A 29 9.45 12.11 4.13
C LEU A 29 10.95 11.79 4.04
N LEU A 30 11.71 12.55 3.24
CA LEU A 30 13.16 12.43 3.16
C LEU A 30 13.84 12.75 4.50
N GLU A 31 13.41 13.82 5.17
CA GLU A 31 13.91 14.18 6.49
C GLU A 31 13.62 13.11 7.53
N LEU A 32 12.40 12.56 7.52
CA LEU A 32 12.02 11.45 8.39
C LEU A 32 12.89 10.22 8.14
N MET A 33 13.13 9.85 6.88
CA MET A 33 13.96 8.69 6.57
C MET A 33 15.38 8.84 7.13
N LEU A 34 16.00 10.02 6.99
CA LEU A 34 17.32 10.31 7.54
C LEU A 34 17.36 10.25 9.07
N GLU A 35 16.23 10.53 9.72
CA GLU A 35 16.12 10.43 11.18
C GLU A 35 15.92 8.98 11.69
N ILE A 36 15.39 8.10 10.83
CA ILE A 36 15.20 6.67 11.12
C ILE A 36 16.46 5.87 10.81
N ASP A 37 17.10 6.14 9.67
CA ASP A 37 18.34 5.52 9.19
C ASP A 37 19.51 5.88 10.13
N SER A 38 19.67 5.09 11.18
CA SER A 38 20.55 5.38 12.30
C SER A 38 22.00 5.03 11.98
N ASP A 39 22.20 4.04 11.09
CA ASP A 39 23.50 3.60 10.64
C ASP A 39 24.00 4.33 9.38
N GLY A 40 23.13 5.14 8.74
CA GLY A 40 23.45 5.94 7.56
C GLY A 40 23.66 5.08 6.31
N SER A 41 23.04 3.90 6.26
CA SER A 41 23.16 2.98 5.13
C SER A 41 22.43 3.45 3.89
N GLY A 42 21.53 4.42 4.02
CA GLY A 42 20.62 4.88 2.97
C GLY A 42 19.39 3.99 2.80
N CYS A 43 19.19 3.02 3.70
CA CYS A 43 18.02 2.15 3.75
C CYS A 43 17.58 1.98 5.21
N ILE A 44 16.29 1.79 5.45
CA ILE A 44 15.78 1.47 6.78
C ILE A 44 15.68 -0.05 6.90
N CYS A 45 16.26 -0.65 7.95
CA CYS A 45 16.01 -2.06 8.27
C CYS A 45 14.84 -2.23 9.25
N SER A 46 14.31 -3.45 9.34
CA SER A 46 13.17 -3.75 10.21
C SER A 46 13.40 -3.35 11.68
N ALA A 47 14.63 -3.52 12.19
CA ALA A 47 14.97 -3.13 13.55
C ALA A 47 14.93 -1.61 13.76
N GLU A 48 15.48 -0.83 12.83
CA GLU A 48 15.45 0.64 12.89
C GLU A 48 14.02 1.15 12.80
N PHE A 49 13.21 0.58 11.89
CA PHE A 49 11.80 0.93 11.75
C PHE A 49 11.00 0.66 13.02
N MET A 50 11.15 -0.52 13.61
CA MET A 50 10.43 -0.91 14.83
C MET A 50 10.81 -0.04 16.03
N VAL A 51 12.09 0.35 16.15
CA VAL A 51 12.51 1.29 17.19
C VAL A 51 11.96 2.69 16.90
N ALA A 52 12.01 3.12 15.63
CA ALA A 52 11.59 4.47 15.26
C ALA A 52 10.10 4.70 15.44
N ILE A 53 9.26 3.73 15.07
CA ILE A 53 7.80 3.88 15.14
C ILE A 53 7.26 3.93 16.57
N GLU A 54 8.05 3.51 17.56
CA GLU A 54 7.73 3.68 18.99
C GLU A 54 8.09 5.07 19.53
N ARG A 55 8.89 5.86 18.79
CA ARG A 55 9.26 7.22 19.22
C ARG A 55 8.11 8.20 18.97
N GLN A 56 7.83 9.05 19.96
CA GLN A 56 6.72 10.00 19.90
C GLN A 56 6.90 11.05 18.79
N ASP A 57 8.12 11.52 18.55
CA ASP A 57 8.43 12.48 17.48
C ASP A 57 8.12 11.91 16.09
N VAL A 58 8.47 10.64 15.85
CA VAL A 58 8.14 9.92 14.60
C VAL A 58 6.63 9.71 14.48
N GLN A 59 5.94 9.35 15.56
CA GLN A 59 4.49 9.19 15.55
C GLN A 59 3.78 10.51 15.24
N ASP A 60 4.18 11.61 15.89
CA ASP A 60 3.63 12.95 15.66
C ASP A 60 3.85 13.37 14.20
N PHE A 61 5.00 13.05 13.63
CA PHE A 61 5.32 13.33 12.23
C PHE A 61 4.44 12.53 11.26
N LEU A 62 4.29 11.23 11.49
CA LEU A 62 3.43 10.37 10.68
C LEU A 62 1.95 10.80 10.79
N GLU A 63 1.50 11.21 11.98
CA GLU A 63 0.16 11.76 12.17
C GLU A 63 -0.03 13.08 11.41
N ALA A 64 0.98 13.98 11.42
CA ALA A 64 0.95 15.21 10.63
C ALA A 64 0.87 14.95 9.11
N LEU A 65 1.40 13.82 8.66
CA LEU A 65 1.25 13.33 7.28
C LEU A 65 -0.04 12.55 7.04
N GLU A 66 -0.94 12.42 8.03
CA GLU A 66 -2.17 11.64 7.96
C GLU A 66 -1.92 10.13 7.74
N ILE A 67 -0.84 9.58 8.28
CA ILE A 67 -0.47 8.16 8.18
C ILE A 67 -0.77 7.47 9.51
N SER A 68 -1.55 6.38 9.46
CA SER A 68 -1.91 5.61 10.65
C SER A 68 -0.84 4.57 11.03
N THR A 69 -0.31 4.66 12.24
CA THR A 69 0.72 3.75 12.79
C THR A 69 0.16 2.55 13.55
N GLY A 70 -1.17 2.38 13.60
CA GLY A 70 -1.83 1.38 14.46
C GLY A 70 -1.47 -0.09 14.16
N GLN A 71 -0.82 -0.38 13.03
CA GLN A 71 -0.30 -1.70 12.67
C GLN A 71 1.10 -1.60 12.06
N ALA A 72 2.11 -1.31 12.88
CA ALA A 72 3.51 -1.18 12.45
C ALA A 72 4.01 -2.36 11.59
N CYS A 73 3.63 -3.61 11.92
CA CYS A 73 4.01 -4.77 11.11
C CYS A 73 3.41 -4.72 9.69
N ALA A 74 2.13 -4.36 9.56
CA ALA A 74 1.48 -4.26 8.26
C ALA A 74 2.05 -3.07 7.46
N LEU A 75 2.39 -1.98 8.15
CA LEU A 75 3.05 -0.82 7.56
C LEU A 75 4.42 -1.21 6.97
N TRP A 76 5.21 -2.00 7.70
CA TRP A 76 6.47 -2.54 7.21
C TRP A 76 6.29 -3.39 5.95
N GLU A 77 5.33 -4.31 5.93
CA GLU A 77 5.04 -5.15 4.76
C GLU A 77 4.60 -4.35 3.52
N VAL A 78 3.99 -3.18 3.72
CA VAL A 78 3.64 -2.27 2.61
C VAL A 78 4.86 -1.53 2.07
N LEU A 79 5.82 -1.21 2.94
CA LEU A 79 7.03 -0.48 2.58
C LEU A 79 8.06 -1.38 1.89
N ASP A 80 8.30 -2.59 2.40
CA ASP A 80 9.25 -3.56 1.84
C ASP A 80 8.64 -4.27 0.60
N THR A 81 8.50 -3.52 -0.49
CA THR A 81 7.80 -3.99 -1.69
C THR A 81 8.52 -5.12 -2.41
N ASN A 82 9.84 -5.19 -2.28
CA ASN A 82 10.67 -6.21 -2.92
C ASN A 82 10.94 -7.44 -2.03
N GLY A 83 10.70 -7.33 -0.71
CA GLY A 83 10.83 -8.41 0.26
C GLY A 83 12.27 -8.73 0.68
N ASP A 84 13.21 -7.79 0.53
CA ASP A 84 14.62 -7.97 0.89
C ASP A 84 14.92 -7.68 2.37
N GLY A 85 13.89 -7.27 3.13
CA GLY A 85 14.00 -6.97 4.56
C GLY A 85 14.60 -5.59 4.84
N ARG A 86 14.69 -4.72 3.83
CA ARG A 86 15.08 -3.32 3.93
C ARG A 86 14.08 -2.48 3.15
N VAL A 87 14.05 -1.18 3.45
CA VAL A 87 13.24 -0.20 2.74
C VAL A 87 14.18 0.86 2.24
N ASP A 88 14.35 0.92 0.91
CA ASP A 88 15.13 1.98 0.29
C ASP A 88 14.34 3.30 0.19
N LEU A 89 14.99 4.36 -0.28
CA LEU A 89 14.36 5.68 -0.38
C LEU A 89 13.12 5.68 -1.28
N LEU A 90 13.17 4.96 -2.41
CA LEU A 90 12.06 4.95 -3.36
C LEU A 90 10.88 4.20 -2.75
N GLU A 91 11.13 3.05 -2.13
CA GLU A 91 10.15 2.25 -1.41
C GLU A 91 9.52 3.02 -0.25
N PHE A 92 10.33 3.76 0.51
CA PHE A 92 9.84 4.58 1.61
C PHE A 92 8.90 5.68 1.13
N VAL A 93 9.32 6.47 0.14
CA VAL A 93 8.52 7.58 -0.38
C VAL A 93 7.25 7.08 -1.05
N ASP A 94 7.34 6.04 -1.89
CA ASP A 94 6.19 5.50 -2.60
C ASP A 94 5.20 4.84 -1.64
N GLY A 95 5.69 4.04 -0.69
CA GLY A 95 4.86 3.39 0.31
C GLY A 95 4.18 4.39 1.25
N MET A 96 4.92 5.38 1.78
CA MET A 96 4.32 6.42 2.61
C MET A 96 3.32 7.29 1.82
N THR A 97 3.58 7.57 0.54
CA THR A 97 2.61 8.27 -0.33
C THR A 97 1.34 7.44 -0.55
N LEU A 98 1.45 6.12 -0.65
CA LEU A 98 0.30 5.22 -0.79
C LEU A 98 -0.57 5.18 0.48
N LEU A 99 0.07 5.29 1.64
CA LEU A 99 -0.56 5.23 2.95
C LEU A 99 -1.05 6.58 3.47
N GLN A 100 -0.73 7.66 2.76
CA GLN A 100 -1.09 9.02 3.13
C GLN A 100 -2.60 9.25 3.03
N GLY A 101 -3.23 9.57 4.17
CA GLY A 101 -4.64 9.89 4.26
C GLY A 101 -5.57 8.67 4.17
N GLU A 102 -6.87 8.95 4.04
CA GLU A 102 -7.89 7.91 4.05
C GLU A 102 -8.12 7.28 2.67
N ALA A 103 -8.31 5.96 2.65
CA ALA A 103 -8.81 5.25 1.47
C ALA A 103 -10.19 5.79 1.08
N LYS A 104 -10.34 6.21 -0.18
CA LYS A 104 -11.61 6.77 -0.67
C LYS A 104 -12.58 5.64 -0.96
N ALA A 105 -13.87 5.99 -1.00
CA ALA A 105 -14.92 5.03 -1.34
C ALA A 105 -14.64 4.26 -2.65
N ALA A 106 -14.06 4.93 -3.66
CA ALA A 106 -13.67 4.29 -4.91
C ALA A 106 -12.59 3.22 -4.72
N ASP A 107 -11.58 3.48 -3.89
CA ASP A 107 -10.48 2.54 -3.60
C ASP A 107 -11.04 1.27 -2.95
N ILE A 108 -11.97 1.44 -1.99
CA ILE A 108 -12.67 0.33 -1.34
C ILE A 108 -13.52 -0.46 -2.34
N GLN A 109 -14.26 0.20 -3.24
CA GLN A 109 -15.06 -0.49 -4.25
C GLN A 109 -14.19 -1.31 -5.23
N VAL A 110 -13.03 -0.77 -5.61
CA VAL A 110 -12.06 -1.48 -6.45
C VAL A 110 -11.50 -2.70 -5.71
N LEU A 111 -11.15 -2.55 -4.43
CA LEU A 111 -10.71 -3.67 -3.59
C LEU A 111 -11.77 -4.79 -3.51
N LEU A 112 -13.03 -4.43 -3.22
CA LEU A 112 -14.14 -5.39 -3.16
C LEU A 112 -14.36 -6.14 -4.48
N LEU A 113 -14.20 -5.45 -5.61
CA LEU A 113 -14.26 -6.09 -6.93
C LEU A 113 -13.16 -7.14 -7.10
N TYR A 114 -11.92 -6.82 -6.71
CA TYR A 114 -10.81 -7.77 -6.80
C TYR A 114 -10.98 -8.96 -5.85
N VAL A 115 -11.42 -8.72 -4.61
CA VAL A 115 -11.73 -9.80 -3.65
C VAL A 115 -12.79 -10.74 -4.22
N ARG A 116 -13.85 -10.22 -4.83
CA ARG A 116 -14.87 -11.04 -5.51
C ARG A 116 -14.27 -11.85 -6.65
N LYS A 117 -13.47 -11.24 -7.53
CA LYS A 117 -12.83 -11.94 -8.65
C LYS A 117 -11.92 -13.08 -8.16
N LEU A 118 -11.11 -12.82 -7.13
CA LEU A 118 -10.24 -13.84 -6.52
C LEU A 118 -11.07 -14.98 -5.92
N THR A 119 -12.17 -14.65 -5.26
CA THR A 119 -13.10 -15.63 -4.67
C THR A 119 -13.74 -16.51 -5.76
N ASP A 120 -14.22 -15.89 -6.84
CA ASP A 120 -14.81 -16.60 -7.98
C ASP A 120 -13.78 -17.52 -8.67
N MET A 121 -12.54 -17.03 -8.86
CA MET A 121 -11.43 -17.81 -9.40
C MET A 121 -11.09 -19.01 -8.50
N PHE A 122 -11.07 -18.81 -7.19
CA PHE A 122 -10.79 -19.86 -6.22
C PHE A 122 -11.87 -20.95 -6.25
N TYR A 123 -13.16 -20.59 -6.22
CA TYR A 123 -14.25 -21.56 -6.33
C TYR A 123 -14.22 -22.34 -7.65
N ALA A 124 -13.88 -21.68 -8.76
CA ALA A 124 -13.75 -22.36 -10.06
C ALA A 124 -12.64 -23.42 -10.03
N GLN A 125 -11.51 -23.15 -9.38
CA GLN A 125 -10.43 -24.13 -9.24
C GLN A 125 -10.82 -25.30 -8.33
N VAL A 126 -11.49 -25.04 -7.21
CA VAL A 126 -11.96 -26.09 -6.29
C VAL A 126 -12.96 -27.02 -7.00
N ALA A 127 -13.95 -26.45 -7.72
CA ALA A 127 -14.93 -27.24 -8.46
C ALA A 127 -14.29 -28.07 -9.59
N ALA A 128 -13.24 -27.55 -10.24
CA ALA A 128 -12.47 -28.30 -11.23
C ALA A 128 -11.70 -29.47 -10.59
N ALA A 129 -11.09 -29.26 -9.42
CA ALA A 129 -10.36 -30.28 -8.68
C ALA A 129 -11.26 -31.44 -8.20
N GLU A 130 -12.46 -31.14 -7.70
CA GLU A 130 -13.44 -32.16 -7.30
C GLU A 130 -13.90 -33.03 -8.49
N LYS A 131 -14.10 -32.41 -9.67
CA LYS A 131 -14.46 -33.13 -10.90
C LYS A 131 -13.37 -34.09 -11.37
N VAL A 132 -12.10 -33.71 -11.23
CA VAL A 132 -10.96 -34.57 -11.57
C VAL A 132 -10.85 -35.75 -10.61
N SER A 133 -11.10 -35.54 -9.32
CA SER A 133 -11.11 -36.61 -8.31
C SER A 133 -12.16 -37.68 -8.62
N LEU A 134 -13.39 -37.29 -8.97
CA LEU A 134 -14.48 -38.21 -9.33
C LEU A 134 -14.23 -39.02 -10.62
N LEU A 135 -13.48 -38.47 -11.58
CA LEU A 135 -13.13 -39.15 -12.83
C LEU A 135 -11.94 -40.12 -12.69
N SER A 136 -11.23 -40.10 -11.56
CA SER A 136 -10.04 -40.92 -11.31
C SER A 136 -10.30 -42.20 -10.48
N MET A 137 -11.54 -42.43 -10.03
CA MET A 137 -11.88 -43.66 -9.31
C MET A 137 -11.86 -44.88 -10.24
N PRO A 138 -11.13 -45.97 -9.90
CA PRO A 138 -11.17 -47.19 -10.69
C PRO A 138 -12.59 -47.77 -10.70
N PRO A 139 -13.02 -48.42 -11.81
CA PRO A 139 -14.35 -48.99 -11.90
C PRO A 139 -14.58 -50.00 -10.77
N PRO A 140 -15.81 -50.08 -10.22
CA PRO A 140 -16.12 -51.02 -9.16
C PRO A 140 -15.79 -52.43 -9.63
N ILE A 141 -15.02 -53.16 -8.82
CA ILE A 141 -14.66 -54.55 -9.10
C ILE A 141 -15.97 -55.35 -9.05
N GLU A 142 -16.42 -55.86 -10.19
CA GLU A 142 -17.54 -56.80 -10.25
C GLU A 142 -17.09 -58.13 -9.60
N GLU A 143 -17.59 -58.40 -8.40
CA GLU A 143 -17.46 -59.70 -7.75
C GLU A 143 -18.20 -60.78 -8.57
N ARG A 144 -17.48 -61.83 -8.96
CA ARG A 144 -17.99 -63.01 -9.68
C ARG A 144 -18.58 -64.05 -8.74
#